data_AF-A0ABD5ZEY3-F1
#
_entry.id   AF-A0ABD5ZEY3-F1
#
_cell.length_a   1.000
_cell.length_b   1.000
_cell.length_c   1.000
_cell.angle_alpha   90.00
_cell.angle_beta   90.00
_cell.angle_gamma   90.00
#
_symmetry.space_group_name_H-M   'P 1'
#
loop_
_entity.id
_entity.type
_entity.pdbx_description
1 polymer ?
#
loop_
_entity_poly.entity_id
_entity_poly.type
_entity_poly.pdbx_seq_one_letter_code
_entity_poly.pdbx_strand_id
1 'polypeptide(L)'
;MSAKFPKRTEEARTIGGFDVLVNTDPGEIFIDLPASNPRYIRVREGDRIQEGDVSSRRSAELSGPLLTHWVVDSITIDTVTGTDTKTGETREWERDKLVQRLTVGEFSAELTTFDRVSVTEIEGLPGSASEESKWRNPYVIIVVYGNNGKKFTEVHAATVPGDWDSLEVVQRDSNVQHFSDDLRERFEGAIQRALQLEMHF
;
A
#
# COMPACT_ATOMS: atom_id res chain seq x y z
N MET A 1 -19.34 -11.08 -4.12
CA MET A 1 -18.91 -11.72 -2.85
C MET A 1 -17.71 -10.96 -2.32
N SER A 2 -17.91 -10.06 -1.35
CA SER A 2 -16.79 -9.37 -0.69
C SER A 2 -15.86 -10.43 -0.10
N ALA A 3 -14.58 -10.38 -0.44
CA ALA A 3 -13.58 -11.16 0.25
C ALA A 3 -13.62 -10.74 1.72
N LYS A 4 -14.34 -11.52 2.55
CA LYS A 4 -14.25 -11.40 4.00
C LYS A 4 -12.82 -11.80 4.35
N PHE A 5 -11.95 -10.81 4.47
CA PHE A 5 -10.68 -11.02 5.14
C PHE A 5 -10.99 -11.67 6.49
N PRO A 6 -10.25 -12.72 6.90
CA PRO A 6 -10.44 -13.30 8.22
C PRO A 6 -10.39 -12.18 9.25
N LYS A 7 -11.33 -12.20 10.20
CA LYS A 7 -11.43 -11.16 11.24
C LYS A 7 -10.14 -11.21 12.05
N ARG A 8 -9.27 -10.22 11.83
CA ARG A 8 -8.01 -10.09 12.56
C ARG A 8 -8.28 -9.64 13.98
N THR A 9 -7.43 -10.07 14.91
CA THR A 9 -7.43 -9.52 16.25
C THR A 9 -6.51 -8.30 16.25
N GLU A 10 -7.09 -7.11 16.42
CA GLU A 10 -6.37 -5.84 16.32
C GLU A 10 -6.42 -5.08 17.65
N GLU A 11 -5.29 -4.49 18.03
CA GLU A 11 -5.14 -3.69 19.24
C GLU A 11 -4.77 -2.25 18.87
N ALA A 12 -5.48 -1.29 19.47
CA ALA A 12 -5.13 0.12 19.37
C ALA A 12 -3.88 0.42 20.22
N ARG A 13 -2.89 1.06 19.61
CA ARG A 13 -1.63 1.45 20.25
C ARG A 13 -1.21 2.84 19.80
N THR A 14 -0.46 3.55 20.63
CA THR A 14 0.22 4.78 20.21
C THR A 14 1.71 4.49 20.05
N ILE A 15 2.23 4.61 18.83
CA ILE A 15 3.61 4.32 18.47
C ILE A 15 4.21 5.52 17.75
N GLY A 16 5.32 6.06 18.26
CA GLY A 16 6.00 7.20 17.63
C GLY A 16 5.13 8.47 17.52
N GLY A 17 4.10 8.61 18.36
CA GLY A 17 3.13 9.72 18.29
C GLY A 17 1.96 9.49 17.33
N PHE A 18 1.84 8.30 16.74
CA PHE A 18 0.75 7.91 15.85
C PHE A 18 -0.16 6.88 16.54
N ASP A 19 -1.47 7.10 16.45
CA ASP A 19 -2.46 6.10 16.86
C ASP A 19 -2.64 5.08 15.74
N VAL A 20 -2.34 3.82 16.04
CA VAL A 20 -2.29 2.72 15.07
C VAL A 20 -3.11 1.53 15.55
N LEU A 21 -3.61 0.72 14.61
CA LEU A 21 -4.14 -0.61 14.92
C LEU A 21 -3.10 -1.65 14.51
N VAL A 22 -2.73 -2.54 15.42
CA VAL A 22 -1.74 -3.59 15.15
C VAL A 22 -2.40 -4.95 15.32
N ASN A 23 -2.24 -5.86 14.36
CA ASN A 23 -2.72 -7.23 14.55
C ASN A 23 -1.82 -8.01 15.53
N THR A 24 -2.45 -8.91 16.29
CA THR A 24 -1.76 -9.83 17.21
C THR A 24 -1.66 -11.26 16.69
N ASP A 25 -2.24 -11.54 15.52
CA ASP A 25 -2.25 -12.87 14.92
C ASP A 25 -0.84 -13.29 14.43
N PRO A 26 -0.43 -14.57 14.59
CA PRO A 26 0.80 -15.09 14.00
C PRO A 26 0.70 -15.20 12.47
N GLY A 27 1.85 -15.34 11.80
CA GLY A 27 1.97 -15.46 10.34
C GLY A 27 1.85 -14.12 9.57
N GLU A 28 1.46 -13.04 10.25
CA GLU A 28 1.30 -11.73 9.64
C GLU A 28 1.57 -10.62 10.65
N ILE A 29 2.28 -9.57 10.22
CA ILE A 29 2.25 -8.23 10.82
C ILE A 29 1.38 -7.36 9.93
N PHE A 30 0.39 -6.72 10.53
CA PHE A 30 -0.51 -5.75 9.92
C PHE A 30 -0.59 -4.55 10.84
N ILE A 31 -0.22 -3.39 10.31
CA ILE A 31 -0.21 -2.11 11.01
C ILE A 31 -1.09 -1.16 10.20
N ASP A 32 -2.23 -0.81 10.76
CA ASP A 32 -3.06 0.26 10.26
C ASP A 32 -2.55 1.59 10.82
N LEU A 33 -2.07 2.47 9.96
CA LEU A 33 -1.62 3.80 10.35
C LEU A 33 -2.84 4.72 10.54
N PRO A 34 -2.73 5.85 11.26
CA PRO A 34 -3.88 6.61 11.75
C PRO A 34 -4.95 6.85 10.69
N ALA A 35 -6.23 6.77 11.08
CA ALA A 35 -7.37 6.92 10.17
C ALA A 35 -7.38 8.23 9.34
N SER A 36 -6.67 9.26 9.78
CA SER A 36 -6.47 10.51 9.02
C SER A 36 -5.59 10.35 7.78
N ASN A 37 -4.87 9.24 7.64
CA ASN A 37 -4.03 8.88 6.50
C ASN A 37 -4.08 7.35 6.30
N PRO A 38 -4.98 6.84 5.44
CA PRO A 38 -5.35 5.42 5.35
C PRO A 38 -4.26 4.53 4.71
N ARG A 39 -3.06 4.56 5.29
CA ARG A 39 -1.92 3.73 4.93
C ARG A 39 -1.93 2.49 5.82
N TYR A 40 -1.35 1.42 5.30
CA TYR A 40 -1.12 0.23 6.10
C TYR A 40 0.24 -0.35 5.75
N ILE A 41 0.85 -1.03 6.73
CA ILE A 41 2.00 -1.89 6.53
C ILE A 41 1.53 -3.33 6.74
N ARG A 42 1.83 -4.22 5.79
CA ARG A 42 1.56 -5.65 5.89
C ARG A 42 2.79 -6.44 5.49
N VAL A 43 3.22 -7.33 6.38
CA VAL A 43 4.34 -8.25 6.21
C VAL A 43 3.87 -9.65 6.54
N ARG A 44 4.11 -10.61 5.66
CA ARG A 44 3.85 -12.03 5.84
C ARG A 44 5.14 -12.83 5.73
N GLU A 45 5.07 -14.09 6.10
CA GLU A 45 6.13 -15.06 5.80
C GLU A 45 6.37 -15.10 4.27
N GLY A 46 7.63 -15.08 3.87
CA GLY A 46 8.09 -14.94 2.48
C GLY A 46 8.24 -13.51 1.98
N ASP A 47 7.65 -12.50 2.64
CA ASP A 47 7.84 -11.11 2.25
C ASP A 47 9.24 -10.61 2.62
N ARG A 48 9.66 -9.52 1.98
CA ARG A 48 10.94 -8.87 2.28
C ARG A 48 10.76 -7.61 3.11
N ILE A 49 11.63 -7.47 4.11
CA ILE A 49 11.81 -6.23 4.86
C ILE A 49 13.25 -5.74 4.70
N GLN A 50 13.45 -4.44 4.89
CA GLN A 50 14.77 -3.83 4.78
C GLN A 50 14.96 -2.70 5.79
N GLU A 51 16.22 -2.44 6.15
CA GLU A 51 16.58 -1.33 7.02
C GLU A 51 16.41 0.02 6.31
N GLY A 52 15.78 0.97 7.01
CA GLY A 52 15.50 2.32 6.56
C GLY A 52 14.19 2.47 5.78
N ASP A 53 13.65 3.68 5.82
CA ASP A 53 12.50 4.10 5.03
C ASP A 53 12.96 4.66 3.67
N VAL A 54 12.55 3.97 2.60
CA VAL A 54 12.85 4.33 1.22
C VAL A 54 12.28 5.70 0.83
N SER A 55 11.32 6.23 1.59
CA SER A 55 10.63 7.48 1.30
C SER A 55 11.17 8.71 2.04
N SER A 56 11.90 8.55 3.15
CA SER A 56 12.45 9.67 3.94
C SER A 56 13.93 9.95 3.73
N ARG A 57 14.69 9.01 3.14
CA ARG A 57 16.10 9.24 2.76
C ARG A 57 16.21 9.55 1.27
N ARG A 58 17.15 10.40 0.88
CA ARG A 58 17.39 10.72 -0.55
C ARG A 58 17.70 9.40 -1.27
N SER A 59 17.00 9.11 -2.37
CA SER A 59 16.99 7.82 -3.09
C SER A 59 18.36 7.17 -3.36
N ALA A 60 19.43 7.96 -3.44
CA ALA A 60 20.82 7.51 -3.60
C ALA A 60 21.36 6.70 -2.40
N GLU A 61 20.90 6.95 -1.17
CA GLU A 61 21.35 6.22 0.03
C GLU A 61 20.62 4.87 0.20
N LEU A 62 19.51 4.68 -0.53
CA LEU A 62 18.61 3.53 -0.40
C LEU A 62 18.76 2.49 -1.52
N SER A 63 19.51 2.86 -2.56
CA SER A 63 20.02 1.92 -3.58
C SER A 63 21.47 1.53 -3.27
N GLY A 64 21.96 1.89 -2.07
CA GLY A 64 23.32 1.63 -1.65
C GLY A 64 23.51 0.14 -1.35
N PRO A 65 24.67 -0.44 -1.72
CA PRO A 65 24.98 -1.85 -1.45
C PRO A 65 25.03 -2.20 0.06
N LEU A 66 24.94 -1.20 0.93
CA LEU A 66 25.03 -1.31 2.38
C LEU A 66 23.70 -1.56 3.08
N LEU A 67 22.56 -1.45 2.39
CA LEU A 67 21.29 -1.83 3.01
C LEU A 67 21.14 -3.35 3.08
N THR A 68 20.69 -3.79 4.23
CA THR A 68 20.43 -5.19 4.52
C THR A 68 18.96 -5.49 4.27
N HIS A 69 18.71 -6.58 3.56
CA HIS A 69 17.38 -7.06 3.23
C HIS A 69 17.21 -8.44 3.82
N TRP A 70 16.05 -8.69 4.42
CA TRP A 70 15.69 -9.97 4.99
C TRP A 70 14.43 -10.49 4.33
N VAL A 71 14.43 -11.78 3.99
CA VAL A 71 13.20 -12.53 3.75
C VAL A 71 12.67 -12.96 5.10
N VAL A 72 11.40 -12.68 5.37
CA VAL A 72 10.75 -13.09 6.62
C VAL A 72 10.45 -14.58 6.56
N ASP A 73 11.01 -15.34 7.49
CA ASP A 73 10.87 -16.80 7.50
C ASP A 73 9.71 -17.25 8.38
N SER A 74 9.53 -16.62 9.54
CA SER A 74 8.44 -16.95 10.45
C SER A 74 7.98 -15.75 11.25
N ILE A 75 6.67 -15.70 11.54
CA ILE A 75 6.06 -14.66 12.37
C ILE A 75 5.26 -15.36 13.47
N THR A 76 5.73 -15.30 14.71
CA THR A 76 4.96 -15.75 15.88
C THR A 76 4.27 -14.57 16.56
N ILE A 77 3.65 -14.82 17.73
CA ILE A 77 3.05 -13.76 18.55
C ILE A 77 4.13 -12.88 19.20
N ASP A 78 5.31 -13.43 19.51
CA ASP A 78 6.35 -12.73 20.27
C ASP A 78 7.58 -12.40 19.42
N THR A 79 7.83 -13.18 18.36
CA THR A 79 9.07 -13.13 17.59
C THR A 79 8.83 -13.13 16.09
N VAL A 80 9.79 -12.58 15.36
CA VAL A 80 9.86 -12.61 13.90
C VAL A 80 11.27 -13.06 13.55
N THR A 81 11.39 -14.03 12.66
CA THR A 81 12.69 -14.45 12.12
C THR A 81 12.78 -14.09 10.66
N GLY A 82 13.97 -13.73 10.21
CA GLY A 82 14.23 -13.49 8.81
C GLY A 82 15.67 -13.75 8.43
N THR A 83 15.87 -14.14 7.18
CA THR A 83 17.17 -14.53 6.65
C THR A 83 17.69 -13.43 5.74
N ASP A 84 18.91 -12.96 6.02
CA ASP A 84 19.60 -11.98 5.21
C ASP A 84 19.81 -12.52 3.79
N THR A 85 19.30 -11.80 2.80
CA THR A 85 19.34 -12.21 1.38
C THR A 85 20.75 -12.27 0.79
N LYS A 86 21.73 -11.60 1.40
CA LYS A 86 23.12 -11.54 0.95
C LYS A 86 23.99 -12.56 1.68
N THR A 87 23.87 -12.64 3.01
CA THR A 87 24.75 -13.48 3.84
C THR A 87 24.14 -14.85 4.17
N GLY A 88 22.82 -14.99 4.09
CA GLY A 88 22.11 -16.18 4.54
C GLY A 88 22.02 -16.30 6.07
N GLU A 89 22.46 -15.27 6.82
CA GLU A 89 22.39 -15.28 8.27
C GLU A 89 20.96 -15.02 8.74
N THR A 90 20.48 -15.87 9.65
CA THR A 90 19.18 -15.70 10.29
C THR A 90 19.28 -14.67 11.41
N ARG A 91 18.31 -13.76 11.43
CA ARG A 91 18.11 -12.76 12.48
C ARG A 91 16.74 -12.97 13.12
N GLU A 92 16.68 -12.82 14.43
CA GLU A 92 15.45 -12.81 15.21
C GLU A 92 15.19 -11.41 15.75
N TRP A 93 13.94 -10.97 15.69
CA TRP A 93 13.45 -9.74 16.29
C TRP A 93 12.31 -10.05 17.26
N GLU A 94 12.25 -9.33 18.36
CA GLU A 94 11.00 -9.21 19.14
C GLU A 94 9.95 -8.55 18.23
N ARG A 95 8.79 -9.19 18.08
CA ARG A 95 7.71 -8.75 17.18
C ARG A 95 7.29 -7.32 17.48
N ASP A 96 7.05 -7.01 18.75
CA ASP A 96 6.63 -5.66 19.18
C ASP A 96 7.66 -4.59 18.82
N LYS A 97 8.96 -4.89 18.94
CA LYS A 97 10.02 -3.97 18.51
C LYS A 97 10.04 -3.81 17.00
N LEU A 98 9.87 -4.89 16.23
CA LEU A 98 9.81 -4.79 14.78
C LEU A 98 8.60 -3.97 14.31
N VAL A 99 7.43 -4.16 14.93
CA VAL A 99 6.22 -3.36 14.68
C VAL A 99 6.49 -1.87 14.92
N GLN A 100 7.11 -1.53 16.05
CA GLN A 100 7.46 -0.13 16.34
C GLN A 100 8.37 0.46 15.27
N ARG A 101 9.40 -0.29 14.86
CA ARG A 101 10.39 0.14 13.88
C ARG A 101 9.82 0.26 12.46
N LEU A 102 8.90 -0.62 12.07
CA LEU A 102 8.14 -0.48 10.83
C LEU A 102 7.25 0.77 10.87
N THR A 103 6.59 1.03 12.00
CA THR A 103 5.68 2.18 12.16
C THR A 103 6.39 3.51 12.00
N VAL A 104 7.59 3.65 12.58
CA VAL A 104 8.37 4.91 12.53
C VAL A 104 9.29 5.03 11.31
N GLY A 105 9.29 4.04 10.41
CA GLY A 105 10.12 4.04 9.19
C GLY A 105 11.59 3.69 9.43
N GLU A 106 11.94 3.05 10.55
CA GLU A 106 13.26 2.43 10.70
C GLU A 106 13.41 1.17 9.84
N PHE A 107 12.29 0.50 9.53
CA PHE A 107 12.20 -0.59 8.58
C PHE A 107 11.15 -0.27 7.53
N SER A 108 11.31 -0.85 6.34
CA SER A 108 10.28 -0.83 5.30
C SER A 108 10.01 -2.22 4.75
N ALA A 109 8.76 -2.44 4.33
CA ALA A 109 8.35 -3.66 3.65
C ALA A 109 8.45 -3.48 2.12
N GLU A 110 8.70 -4.57 1.41
CA GLU A 110 8.58 -4.61 -0.04
C GLU A 110 7.13 -4.42 -0.49
N LEU A 111 6.95 -3.69 -1.59
CA LEU A 111 5.63 -3.52 -2.20
C LEU A 111 5.24 -4.78 -2.97
N THR A 112 4.25 -5.51 -2.48
CA THR A 112 3.82 -6.79 -3.07
C THR A 112 2.32 -6.85 -3.33
N THR A 113 1.51 -6.07 -2.61
CA THR A 113 0.04 -6.16 -2.63
C THR A 113 -0.65 -4.81 -2.43
N PHE A 114 -1.91 -4.76 -2.85
CA PHE A 114 -2.77 -3.58 -2.85
C PHE A 114 -4.16 -3.95 -2.32
N ASP A 115 -4.29 -4.08 -1.00
CA ASP A 115 -5.52 -4.53 -0.34
C ASP A 115 -6.50 -3.40 0.01
N ARG A 116 -6.08 -2.13 -0.14
CA ARG A 116 -6.94 -0.97 0.12
C ARG A 116 -6.95 -0.05 -1.09
N VAL A 117 -8.16 0.29 -1.51
CA VAL A 117 -8.43 1.22 -2.60
C VAL A 117 -9.57 2.12 -2.18
N SER A 118 -9.42 3.42 -2.38
CA SER A 118 -10.46 4.42 -2.20
C SER A 118 -10.88 4.94 -3.57
N VAL A 119 -12.18 5.00 -3.80
CA VAL A 119 -12.77 5.50 -5.04
C VAL A 119 -13.59 6.73 -4.71
N THR A 120 -13.41 7.82 -5.45
CA THR A 120 -14.13 9.09 -5.19
C THR A 120 -14.51 9.74 -6.50
N GLU A 121 -15.81 9.91 -6.72
CA GLU A 121 -16.34 10.67 -7.84
C GLU A 121 -16.05 12.18 -7.66
N ILE A 122 -15.65 12.85 -8.74
CA ILE A 122 -15.44 14.29 -8.79
C ILE A 122 -16.08 14.87 -10.06
N GLU A 123 -16.62 16.08 -9.97
CA GLU A 123 -17.29 16.76 -11.08
C GLU A 123 -16.32 17.44 -12.08
N GLY A 124 -15.01 17.46 -11.78
CA GLY A 124 -14.00 18.05 -12.64
C GLY A 124 -12.57 17.88 -12.12
N LEU A 125 -11.58 18.02 -13.01
CA LEU A 125 -10.16 17.86 -12.66
C LEU A 125 -9.65 19.03 -11.78
N PRO A 126 -8.96 18.76 -10.67
CA PRO A 126 -8.34 19.81 -9.86
C PRO A 126 -7.29 20.58 -10.68
N GLY A 127 -7.45 21.90 -10.82
CA GLY A 127 -6.48 22.77 -11.49
C GLY A 127 -6.74 23.06 -12.98
N SER A 128 -7.82 22.54 -13.56
CA SER A 128 -8.25 22.90 -14.93
C SER A 128 -9.12 24.16 -14.89
N ALA A 129 -8.52 25.34 -15.08
CA ALA A 129 -9.20 26.63 -15.12
C ALA A 129 -9.41 27.16 -16.55
N SER A 130 -9.70 26.29 -17.52
CA SER A 130 -10.03 26.70 -18.88
C SER A 130 -11.48 26.39 -19.25
N GLU A 131 -12.21 27.43 -19.63
CA GLU A 131 -13.64 27.47 -19.98
C GLU A 131 -14.04 26.68 -21.26
N GLU A 132 -13.22 25.74 -21.74
CA GLU A 132 -13.46 25.04 -23.02
C GLU A 132 -13.55 23.51 -22.95
N SER A 133 -13.57 22.89 -21.77
CA SER A 133 -13.84 21.45 -21.67
C SER A 133 -15.33 21.15 -21.54
N LYS A 134 -16.04 21.24 -22.68
CA LYS A 134 -17.45 20.83 -22.88
C LYS A 134 -17.71 19.31 -22.74
N TRP A 135 -17.02 18.62 -21.85
CA TRP A 135 -17.33 17.22 -21.53
C TRP A 135 -17.57 17.08 -20.04
N ARG A 136 -18.86 17.12 -19.67
CA ARG A 136 -19.42 16.77 -18.37
C ARG A 136 -19.37 15.25 -18.16
N ASN A 137 -18.19 14.65 -18.30
CA ASN A 137 -18.03 13.25 -17.92
C ASN A 137 -17.56 13.24 -16.47
N PRO A 138 -18.27 12.53 -15.57
CA PRO A 138 -17.86 12.47 -14.19
C PRO A 138 -16.52 11.73 -14.12
N TYR A 139 -15.61 12.26 -13.30
CA TYR A 139 -14.28 11.69 -13.11
C TYR A 139 -14.27 10.87 -11.83
N VAL A 140 -13.36 9.92 -11.75
CA VAL A 140 -13.13 9.12 -10.54
C VAL A 140 -11.66 9.23 -10.16
N ILE A 141 -11.41 9.69 -8.94
CA ILE A 141 -10.10 9.59 -8.30
C ILE A 141 -10.02 8.24 -7.62
N ILE A 142 -8.99 7.48 -7.97
CA ILE A 142 -8.70 6.17 -7.39
C ILE A 142 -7.39 6.29 -6.62
N VAL A 143 -7.45 6.07 -5.31
CA VAL A 143 -6.26 6.04 -4.45
C VAL A 143 -6.01 4.61 -4.02
N VAL A 144 -4.89 4.05 -4.46
CA VAL A 144 -4.47 2.68 -4.14
C VAL A 144 -3.37 2.73 -3.09
N TYR A 145 -3.53 1.94 -2.03
CA TYR A 145 -2.56 1.86 -0.93
C TYR A 145 -1.81 0.53 -1.00
N GLY A 146 -0.49 0.62 -1.10
CA GLY A 146 0.42 -0.52 -1.05
C GLY A 146 0.65 -1.00 0.38
N ASN A 147 0.97 -2.29 0.52
CA ASN A 147 1.28 -2.93 1.81
C ASN A 147 2.54 -2.42 2.51
N ASN A 148 3.26 -1.48 1.90
CA ASN A 148 4.43 -0.83 2.50
C ASN A 148 4.14 0.62 2.93
N GLY A 149 2.87 1.00 3.02
CA GLY A 149 2.45 2.35 3.37
C GLY A 149 2.53 3.37 2.24
N LYS A 150 2.91 2.97 1.01
CA LYS A 150 2.87 3.87 -0.16
C LYS A 150 1.45 4.06 -0.64
N LYS A 151 1.19 5.25 -1.19
CA LYS A 151 -0.05 5.59 -1.88
C LYS A 151 0.24 5.88 -3.35
N PHE A 152 -0.68 5.50 -4.20
CA PHE A 152 -0.64 5.72 -5.64
C PHE A 152 -1.99 6.29 -6.06
N THR A 153 -1.99 7.29 -6.95
CA THR A 153 -3.23 7.93 -7.39
C THR A 153 -3.40 7.79 -8.90
N GLU A 154 -4.59 7.40 -9.31
CA GLU A 154 -5.03 7.46 -10.71
C GLU A 154 -6.32 8.28 -10.82
N VAL A 155 -6.48 8.93 -11.96
CA VAL A 155 -7.73 9.61 -12.32
C VAL A 155 -8.26 9.00 -13.60
N HIS A 156 -9.50 8.57 -13.53
CA HIS A 156 -10.23 7.96 -14.63
C HIS A 156 -11.37 8.90 -15.05
N ALA A 157 -11.65 8.98 -16.35
CA ALA A 157 -12.82 9.67 -16.87
C ALA A 157 -13.76 8.66 -17.51
N ALA A 158 -15.05 8.81 -17.28
CA ALA A 158 -16.04 8.08 -18.07
C ALA A 158 -15.92 8.50 -19.54
N THR A 159 -15.89 7.56 -20.46
CA THR A 159 -15.92 7.84 -21.90
C THR A 159 -17.34 8.17 -22.37
N VAL A 160 -18.34 7.67 -21.65
CA VAL A 160 -19.76 7.96 -21.83
C VAL A 160 -20.31 8.56 -20.53
N PRO A 161 -21.00 9.72 -20.57
CA PRO A 161 -21.54 10.33 -19.37
C PRO A 161 -22.48 9.39 -18.61
N GLY A 162 -22.22 9.15 -17.32
CA GLY A 162 -23.02 8.29 -16.47
C GLY A 162 -22.83 6.79 -16.69
N ASP A 163 -21.85 6.39 -17.51
CA ASP A 163 -21.46 5.01 -17.74
C ASP A 163 -20.08 4.74 -17.10
N TRP A 164 -20.10 4.00 -16.00
CA TRP A 164 -18.91 3.64 -15.23
C TRP A 164 -18.24 2.36 -15.73
N ASP A 165 -18.85 1.69 -16.71
CA ASP A 165 -18.31 0.48 -17.35
C ASP A 165 -17.23 0.85 -18.37
N SER A 166 -17.21 2.12 -18.79
CA SER A 166 -16.31 2.64 -19.81
C SER A 166 -15.46 3.77 -19.25
N LEU A 167 -14.44 3.42 -18.47
CA LEU A 167 -13.48 4.35 -17.88
C LEU A 167 -12.15 4.35 -18.64
N GLU A 168 -11.61 5.55 -18.89
CA GLU A 168 -10.27 5.74 -19.45
C GLU A 168 -9.35 6.45 -18.46
N VAL A 169 -8.09 6.01 -18.37
CA VAL A 169 -7.07 6.61 -17.52
C VAL A 169 -6.66 7.96 -18.12
N VAL A 170 -6.91 9.05 -17.38
CA VAL A 170 -6.52 10.42 -17.76
C VAL A 170 -5.23 10.83 -17.06
N GLN A 171 -5.02 10.37 -15.83
CA GLN A 171 -3.82 10.65 -15.06
C GLN A 171 -3.38 9.42 -14.27
N ARG A 172 -2.08 9.14 -14.29
CA ARG A 172 -1.45 8.01 -13.59
C ARG A 172 -0.21 8.48 -12.84
N ASP A 173 -0.05 8.03 -11.61
CA ASP A 173 1.19 8.23 -10.83
C ASP A 173 2.40 7.67 -11.59
N SER A 174 3.45 8.48 -11.75
CA SER A 174 4.64 8.09 -12.52
C SER A 174 5.36 6.88 -11.93
N ASN A 175 5.25 6.63 -10.62
CA ASN A 175 5.87 5.47 -9.98
C ASN A 175 5.26 4.15 -10.46
N VAL A 176 3.99 4.16 -10.89
CA VAL A 176 3.30 2.96 -11.42
C VAL A 176 3.93 2.50 -12.74
N GLN A 177 4.53 3.42 -13.51
CA GLN A 177 5.18 3.08 -14.78
C GLN A 177 6.42 2.18 -14.58
N HIS A 178 7.01 2.22 -13.40
CA HIS A 178 8.20 1.43 -13.03
C HIS A 178 7.87 0.09 -12.37
N PHE A 179 6.59 -0.26 -12.23
CA PHE A 179 6.21 -1.57 -11.71
C PHE A 179 6.60 -2.67 -12.68
N SER A 180 7.06 -3.80 -12.12
CA SER A 180 7.12 -5.07 -12.84
C SER A 180 5.72 -5.47 -13.33
N ASP A 181 5.67 -6.34 -14.33
CA ASP A 181 4.41 -6.80 -14.92
C ASP A 181 3.49 -7.43 -13.87
N ASP A 182 4.02 -8.32 -13.02
CA ASP A 182 3.28 -8.95 -11.92
C ASP A 182 2.69 -7.93 -10.93
N LEU A 183 3.47 -6.89 -10.58
CA LEU A 183 3.02 -5.89 -9.62
C LEU A 183 1.97 -4.97 -10.26
N ARG A 184 2.12 -4.67 -11.55
CA ARG A 184 1.16 -3.91 -12.34
C ARG A 184 -0.18 -4.65 -12.47
N GLU A 185 -0.16 -5.94 -12.75
CA GLU A 185 -1.38 -6.76 -12.81
C GLU A 185 -2.13 -6.76 -11.48
N ARG A 186 -1.41 -6.89 -10.36
CA ARG A 186 -2.01 -6.80 -9.02
C ARG A 186 -2.61 -5.42 -8.73
N PHE A 187 -1.92 -4.37 -9.17
CA PHE A 187 -2.37 -2.98 -9.03
C PHE A 187 -3.66 -2.74 -9.81
N GLU A 188 -3.68 -3.08 -11.09
CA GLU A 188 -4.84 -2.91 -11.98
C GLU A 188 -6.01 -3.79 -11.52
N GLY A 189 -5.75 -5.03 -11.09
CA GLY A 189 -6.76 -5.91 -10.52
C GLY A 189 -7.35 -5.38 -9.20
N ALA A 190 -6.58 -4.67 -8.38
CA ALA A 190 -7.10 -4.00 -7.18
C ALA A 190 -8.05 -2.85 -7.55
N ILE A 191 -7.68 -2.04 -8.55
CA ILE A 191 -8.52 -0.96 -9.08
C ILE A 191 -9.84 -1.50 -9.62
N GLN A 192 -9.79 -2.52 -10.50
CA GLN A 192 -10.99 -3.10 -11.10
C GLN A 192 -11.94 -3.66 -10.05
N ARG A 193 -11.43 -4.37 -9.05
CA ARG A 193 -12.26 -4.89 -7.94
C ARG A 193 -12.91 -3.77 -7.13
N ALA A 194 -12.20 -2.67 -6.89
CA ALA A 194 -12.75 -1.54 -6.14
C ALA A 194 -13.86 -0.83 -6.92
N LEU A 195 -13.64 -0.59 -8.22
CA LEU A 195 -14.65 -0.01 -9.10
C LEU A 195 -15.92 -0.88 -9.16
N GLN A 196 -15.77 -2.20 -9.25
CA GLN A 196 -16.90 -3.14 -9.22
C GLN A 196 -17.73 -3.05 -7.94
N LEU A 197 -17.07 -2.86 -6.79
CA LEU A 197 -17.74 -2.83 -5.48
C LEU A 197 -18.39 -1.49 -5.17
N GLU A 198 -17.71 -0.37 -5.44
CA GLU A 198 -18.17 0.97 -5.06
C GLU A 198 -19.20 1.54 -6.05
N MET A 199 -19.06 1.26 -7.35
CA MET A 199 -19.89 1.86 -8.40
C MET A 199 -21.13 1.03 -8.76
N HIS A 200 -21.45 -0.02 -7.96
CA HIS A 200 -22.59 -0.93 -8.15
C HIS A 200 -22.68 -1.52 -9.57
N PHE A 201 -21.73 -2.40 -9.86
CA PHE A 201 -21.90 -3.44 -10.89
C PHE A 201 -22.73 -4.61 -10.36
#